data_AF-A0A5M6CVB0-F1
#
_entry.id   AF-A0A5M6CVB0-F1
#
_cell.length_a   1.000
_cell.length_b   1.000
_cell.length_c   1.000
_cell.angle_alpha   90.00
_cell.angle_beta   90.00
_cell.angle_gamma   90.00
#
_symmetry.space_group_name_H-M   'P 1'
#
loop_
_entity.id
_entity.type
_entity.pdbx_description
1 polymer ?
#
loop_
_entity_poly.entity_id
_entity_poly.type
_entity_poly.pdbx_seq_one_letter_code
_entity_poly.pdbx_strand_id
1 'polypeptide(L)'
;MKSDHRQKRILPIALTLLFAIGFGGRADAEPNGPLKVFILAGQSNMQGHAQVETFEAMRLNPKAAPLLKDMVGPNGEPIVCERVWISSIGSSDQVQSGRLTAGFGAQAKGPKIGPEFTFGIYMQQHLNEPILIIKTAWGGKSLHTDFRPPGAGPYTFTESQLETFQKQNKDLDQLKTEKAQATGHYYRMMMDHIRSVLDDIPSVYPDYDSASGYELSGFVWFQGWNDMVDRGVYPNRDQPGGYDAYGELLAQLIRDVRKDLDVPRLPFVIGVMGVGGPTDQYGPDQQRYKGVHQNFRDAMAFPASLPEFEGSVATVLTENYWDQKVARLRDREKEIQPEVKELQEAIKSGKISREQGQQQIDALYAKTFNDRELEILQDSTSNFDFHYMGSAGILAQIGKGFADAMATLLP
;
A
#
# COMPACT_ATOMS: atom_id res chain seq x y z
N MET A 1 97.20 -27.76 -17.60
CA MET A 1 97.35 -28.48 -16.31
C MET A 1 96.39 -27.85 -15.31
N LYS A 2 95.62 -28.72 -14.62
CA LYS A 2 94.78 -28.56 -13.42
C LYS A 2 95.11 -27.31 -12.56
N SER A 3 94.20 -26.61 -11.87
CA SER A 3 92.82 -26.92 -11.41
C SER A 3 92.21 -25.69 -10.71
N ASP A 4 90.90 -25.54 -10.88
CA ASP A 4 89.88 -25.22 -9.86
C ASP A 4 89.90 -23.84 -9.16
N HIS A 5 88.99 -22.96 -9.60
CA HIS A 5 88.57 -21.77 -8.88
C HIS A 5 87.04 -21.79 -8.67
N ARG A 6 86.65 -22.03 -7.41
CA ARG A 6 85.28 -21.93 -6.91
C ARG A 6 84.83 -20.47 -6.90
N GLN A 7 83.85 -20.12 -7.73
CA GLN A 7 83.07 -18.89 -7.60
C GLN A 7 81.77 -19.16 -6.83
N LYS A 8 81.56 -18.38 -5.76
CA LYS A 8 80.39 -18.38 -4.89
C LYS A 8 79.18 -17.82 -5.65
N ARG A 9 78.07 -18.56 -5.64
CA ARG A 9 76.77 -18.12 -6.19
C ARG A 9 76.07 -17.22 -5.16
N ILE A 10 75.72 -16.01 -5.57
CA ILE A 10 74.82 -15.10 -4.87
C ILE A 10 73.46 -15.20 -5.58
N LEU A 11 72.42 -15.51 -4.81
CA LEU A 11 71.03 -15.68 -5.27
C LEU A 11 70.31 -14.31 -5.23
N PRO A 12 69.58 -13.88 -6.28
CA PRO A 12 68.85 -12.62 -6.26
C PRO A 12 67.50 -12.80 -5.56
N ILE A 13 67.18 -11.87 -4.64
CA ILE A 13 65.89 -11.75 -3.96
C ILE A 13 64.92 -11.07 -4.93
N ALA A 14 63.85 -11.79 -5.31
CA ALA A 14 62.74 -11.24 -6.09
C ALA A 14 61.76 -10.50 -5.15
N LEU A 15 61.52 -9.22 -5.43
CA LEU A 15 60.59 -8.37 -4.71
C LEU A 15 59.20 -8.48 -5.38
N THR A 16 58.29 -9.22 -4.77
CA THR A 16 56.90 -9.36 -5.25
C THR A 16 56.06 -8.21 -4.72
N LEU A 17 55.67 -7.28 -5.61
CA LEU A 17 54.66 -6.26 -5.33
C LEU A 17 53.26 -6.90 -5.35
N LEU A 18 52.63 -7.03 -4.18
CA LEU A 18 51.20 -7.34 -4.09
C LEU A 18 50.38 -6.08 -4.38
N PHE A 19 49.65 -6.09 -5.50
CA PHE A 19 48.54 -5.17 -5.74
C PHE A 19 47.33 -5.67 -4.94
N ALA A 20 47.05 -5.04 -3.79
CA ALA A 20 45.79 -5.26 -3.08
C ALA A 20 44.69 -4.46 -3.80
N ILE A 21 43.85 -5.15 -4.58
CA ILE A 21 42.60 -4.59 -5.07
C ILE A 21 41.65 -4.58 -3.88
N GLY A 22 41.51 -3.42 -3.25
CA GLY A 22 40.51 -3.18 -2.22
C GLY A 22 39.12 -3.19 -2.85
N PHE A 23 38.42 -4.31 -2.75
CA PHE A 23 36.96 -4.31 -2.80
C PHE A 23 36.47 -3.65 -1.51
N GLY A 24 36.27 -2.34 -1.55
CA GLY A 24 35.53 -1.62 -0.52
C GLY A 24 34.05 -1.97 -0.62
N GLY A 25 33.67 -3.17 -0.18
CA GLY A 25 32.30 -3.40 0.26
C GLY A 25 32.08 -2.51 1.48
N ARG A 26 31.05 -1.66 1.45
CA ARG A 26 30.51 -1.11 2.69
C ARG A 26 30.10 -2.32 3.52
N ALA A 27 30.84 -2.62 4.57
CA ALA A 27 30.29 -3.37 5.68
C ALA A 27 29.24 -2.44 6.27
N ASP A 28 27.97 -2.64 5.91
CA ASP A 28 26.89 -1.95 6.58
C ASP A 28 26.99 -2.31 8.07
N ALA A 29 27.01 -1.28 8.91
CA ALA A 29 27.12 -1.46 10.35
C ALA A 29 25.99 -2.38 10.84
N GLU A 30 26.28 -3.26 11.80
CA GLU A 30 25.23 -4.08 12.38
C GLU A 30 24.09 -3.19 12.89
N PRO A 31 22.83 -3.61 12.71
CA PRO A 31 21.69 -2.83 13.17
C PRO A 31 21.83 -2.53 14.66
N ASN A 32 21.70 -1.25 15.02
CA ASN A 32 21.84 -0.81 16.41
C ASN A 32 20.47 -0.46 16.98
N GLY A 33 20.13 -1.00 18.15
CA GLY A 33 18.90 -0.67 18.88
C GLY A 33 17.84 -1.78 18.86
N PRO A 34 16.74 -1.61 19.61
CA PRO A 34 15.66 -2.59 19.67
C PRO A 34 14.92 -2.69 18.33
N LEU A 35 14.24 -3.81 18.10
CA LEU A 35 13.36 -4.00 16.94
C LEU A 35 12.27 -2.92 16.88
N LYS A 36 12.25 -2.18 15.78
CA LYS A 36 11.19 -1.21 15.49
C LYS A 36 10.02 -1.92 14.83
N VAL A 37 8.87 -1.95 15.52
CA VAL A 37 7.66 -2.62 15.04
C VAL A 37 6.68 -1.58 14.48
N PHE A 38 6.27 -1.76 13.23
CA PHE A 38 5.26 -0.93 12.56
C PHE A 38 4.02 -1.76 12.21
N ILE A 39 2.85 -1.23 12.53
CA ILE A 39 1.57 -1.85 12.20
C ILE A 39 1.01 -1.18 10.95
N LEU A 40 0.70 -1.96 9.93
CA LEU A 40 0.07 -1.49 8.69
C LEU A 40 -1.33 -2.10 8.59
N ALA A 41 -2.37 -1.29 8.82
CA ALA A 41 -3.74 -1.78 8.88
C ALA A 41 -4.68 -1.07 7.90
N GLY A 42 -5.69 -1.79 7.43
CA GLY A 42 -6.75 -1.20 6.62
C GLY A 42 -7.50 -2.20 5.75
N GLN A 43 -7.90 -1.76 4.54
CA GLN A 43 -8.64 -2.60 3.60
C GLN A 43 -7.82 -2.96 2.34
N SER A 44 -8.47 -3.20 1.21
CA SER A 44 -7.85 -3.62 -0.04
C SER A 44 -6.70 -2.74 -0.55
N ASN A 45 -6.73 -1.43 -0.32
CA ASN A 45 -5.61 -0.56 -0.67
C ASN A 45 -4.39 -0.73 0.25
N MET A 46 -4.58 -1.15 1.50
CA MET A 46 -3.50 -1.63 2.37
C MET A 46 -3.07 -3.05 2.01
N GLN A 47 -4.01 -3.94 1.62
CA GLN A 47 -3.65 -5.28 1.12
C GLN A 47 -2.66 -5.14 -0.02
N GLY A 48 -2.95 -4.26 -0.99
CA GLY A 48 -2.07 -3.95 -2.10
C GLY A 48 -2.44 -4.68 -3.37
N HIS A 49 -2.74 -3.92 -4.42
CA HIS A 49 -3.24 -4.45 -5.69
C HIS A 49 -2.38 -4.09 -6.90
N ALA A 50 -1.19 -3.52 -6.69
CA ALA A 50 -0.26 -3.25 -7.77
C ALA A 50 0.52 -4.51 -8.14
N GLN A 51 0.34 -4.99 -9.37
CA GLN A 51 1.14 -6.10 -9.88
C GLN A 51 2.58 -5.66 -10.15
N VAL A 52 3.52 -6.57 -9.90
CA VAL A 52 4.95 -6.37 -10.21
C VAL A 52 5.17 -6.06 -11.69
N GLU A 53 4.31 -6.57 -12.58
CA GLU A 53 4.32 -6.28 -14.01
C GLU A 53 4.24 -4.77 -14.33
N THR A 54 3.66 -3.96 -13.44
CA THR A 54 3.56 -2.50 -13.62
C THR A 54 4.82 -1.73 -13.18
N PHE A 55 5.87 -2.42 -12.69
CA PHE A 55 7.10 -1.78 -12.21
C PHE A 55 7.85 -1.08 -13.33
N GLU A 56 8.04 -1.73 -14.47
CA GLU A 56 8.80 -1.14 -15.58
C GLU A 56 8.16 0.16 -16.06
N ALA A 57 6.82 0.19 -16.16
CA ALA A 57 6.06 1.38 -16.53
C ALA A 57 6.25 2.57 -15.58
N MET A 58 6.75 2.36 -14.34
CA MET A 58 7.10 3.46 -13.43
C MET A 58 8.10 4.43 -14.05
N ARG A 59 8.98 3.99 -14.97
CA ARG A 59 9.92 4.86 -15.70
C ARG A 59 9.23 5.96 -16.52
N LEU A 60 7.97 5.73 -16.87
CA LEU A 60 7.17 6.63 -17.69
C LEU A 60 6.50 7.74 -16.86
N ASN A 61 6.50 7.61 -15.53
CA ASN A 61 6.03 8.60 -14.59
C ASN A 61 7.24 9.27 -13.90
N PRO A 62 7.54 10.55 -14.18
CA PRO A 62 8.71 11.23 -13.62
C PRO A 62 8.79 11.28 -12.09
N LYS A 63 7.65 11.20 -11.39
CA LYS A 63 7.61 11.20 -9.91
C LYS A 63 7.90 9.81 -9.35
N ALA A 64 7.50 8.75 -10.06
CA ALA A 64 7.68 7.36 -9.62
C ALA A 64 9.00 6.74 -10.13
N ALA A 65 9.52 7.20 -11.26
CA ALA A 65 10.75 6.67 -11.87
C ALA A 65 11.95 6.62 -10.91
N PRO A 66 12.19 7.62 -10.02
CA PRO A 66 13.27 7.54 -9.05
C PRO A 66 13.11 6.43 -8.00
N LEU A 67 11.89 5.93 -7.77
CA LEU A 67 11.62 4.86 -6.80
C LEU A 67 11.96 3.48 -7.37
N LEU A 68 11.89 3.32 -8.70
CA LEU A 68 12.10 2.03 -9.36
C LEU A 68 13.49 1.45 -9.06
N LYS A 69 14.52 2.30 -9.03
CA LYS A 69 15.91 1.91 -8.69
C LYS A 69 16.07 1.41 -7.25
N ASP A 70 15.18 1.80 -6.35
CA ASP A 70 15.21 1.38 -4.95
C ASP A 70 14.36 0.11 -4.74
N MET A 71 13.49 -0.21 -5.72
CA MET A 71 12.57 -1.35 -5.67
C MET A 71 13.09 -2.58 -6.41
N VAL A 72 13.97 -2.41 -7.39
CA VAL A 72 14.42 -3.46 -8.32
C VAL A 72 15.94 -3.63 -8.26
N GLY A 73 16.40 -4.86 -8.10
CA GLY A 73 17.81 -5.20 -8.06
C GLY A 73 18.47 -5.27 -9.45
N PRO A 74 19.80 -5.50 -9.52
CA PRO A 74 20.54 -5.56 -10.80
C PRO A 74 20.05 -6.64 -11.78
N ASN A 75 19.34 -7.65 -11.30
CA ASN A 75 18.76 -8.73 -12.09
C ASN A 75 17.36 -8.41 -12.64
N GLY A 76 16.80 -7.23 -12.35
CA GLY A 76 15.45 -6.85 -12.76
C GLY A 76 14.34 -7.37 -11.84
N GLU A 77 14.68 -8.08 -10.77
CA GLU A 77 13.72 -8.61 -9.79
C GLU A 77 13.49 -7.64 -8.63
N PRO A 78 12.32 -7.67 -7.97
CA PRO A 78 12.10 -6.93 -6.73
C PRO A 78 13.18 -7.22 -5.69
N ILE A 79 13.67 -6.18 -5.01
CA ILE A 79 14.65 -6.37 -3.94
C ILE A 79 14.05 -7.13 -2.75
N VAL A 80 14.92 -7.77 -1.98
CA VAL A 80 14.60 -8.27 -0.64
C VAL A 80 15.21 -7.29 0.35
N CYS A 81 14.38 -6.72 1.22
CA CYS A 81 14.83 -5.81 2.26
C CYS A 81 15.77 -6.53 3.22
N GLU A 82 16.90 -5.90 3.55
CA GLU A 82 17.94 -6.53 4.35
C GLU A 82 17.55 -6.65 5.82
N ARG A 83 16.89 -5.62 6.35
CA ARG A 83 16.60 -5.45 7.79
C ARG A 83 15.11 -5.46 8.12
N VAL A 84 14.25 -5.71 7.13
CA VAL A 84 12.80 -5.62 7.28
C VAL A 84 12.17 -6.99 7.12
N TRP A 85 11.47 -7.42 8.16
CA TRP A 85 10.62 -8.60 8.13
C TRP A 85 9.16 -8.20 8.20
N ILE A 86 8.28 -9.08 7.74
CA ILE A 86 6.84 -8.84 7.73
C ILE A 86 6.09 -10.10 8.17
N SER A 87 5.01 -9.90 8.91
CA SER A 87 3.89 -10.83 9.06
C SER A 87 2.63 -10.17 8.52
N SER A 88 1.93 -10.84 7.60
CA SER A 88 0.77 -10.30 6.89
C SER A 88 -0.41 -11.26 6.99
N ILE A 89 -1.52 -10.78 7.54
CA ILE A 89 -2.80 -11.48 7.56
C ILE A 89 -3.82 -10.75 6.68
N GLY A 90 -4.69 -11.54 6.02
CA GLY A 90 -5.82 -11.04 5.25
C GLY A 90 -5.51 -10.71 3.79
N SER A 91 -4.23 -10.60 3.38
CA SER A 91 -3.84 -10.44 1.97
C SER A 91 -3.88 -11.75 1.16
N SER A 92 -3.94 -12.87 1.87
CA SER A 92 -4.06 -14.26 1.39
C SER A 92 -4.94 -15.08 2.33
N ASP A 93 -5.25 -16.31 1.94
CA ASP A 93 -6.04 -17.26 2.76
C ASP A 93 -5.31 -17.70 4.04
N GLN A 94 -3.98 -17.61 4.05
CA GLN A 94 -3.12 -17.91 5.20
C GLN A 94 -2.29 -16.70 5.59
N VAL A 95 -1.71 -16.71 6.80
CA VAL A 95 -0.71 -15.72 7.19
C VAL A 95 0.55 -15.91 6.34
N GLN A 96 1.09 -14.82 5.81
CA GLN A 96 2.37 -14.80 5.09
C GLN A 96 3.42 -14.10 5.95
N SER A 97 4.59 -14.71 6.08
CA SER A 97 5.73 -14.11 6.78
C SER A 97 7.04 -14.29 6.04
N GLY A 98 8.02 -13.43 6.32
CA GLY A 98 9.37 -13.51 5.76
C GLY A 98 10.05 -12.15 5.67
N ARG A 99 11.25 -12.13 5.08
CA ARG A 99 11.91 -10.88 4.70
C ARG A 99 11.04 -10.14 3.70
N LEU A 100 10.90 -8.83 3.88
CA LEU A 100 10.04 -8.01 3.05
C LEU A 100 10.57 -7.98 1.61
N THR A 101 9.71 -8.33 0.67
CA THR A 101 9.92 -8.22 -0.78
C THR A 101 8.56 -8.04 -1.46
N ALA A 102 8.49 -8.04 -2.80
CA ALA A 102 7.21 -8.09 -3.48
C ALA A 102 6.49 -9.43 -3.24
N GLY A 103 5.15 -9.44 -3.27
CA GLY A 103 4.35 -10.67 -3.11
C GLY A 103 3.58 -10.75 -1.78
N PHE A 104 3.79 -9.79 -0.87
CA PHE A 104 2.94 -9.62 0.32
C PHE A 104 1.65 -8.85 0.03
N GLY A 105 1.45 -8.40 -1.22
CA GLY A 105 0.19 -7.82 -1.68
C GLY A 105 -0.97 -8.82 -1.73
N ALA A 106 -2.15 -8.39 -2.21
CA ALA A 106 -3.29 -9.28 -2.40
C ALA A 106 -2.94 -10.45 -3.34
N GLN A 107 -3.13 -11.69 -2.88
CA GLN A 107 -2.63 -12.91 -3.54
C GLN A 107 -3.20 -13.17 -4.95
N ALA A 108 -4.47 -12.87 -5.18
CA ALA A 108 -5.17 -13.31 -6.39
C ALA A 108 -4.67 -12.60 -7.66
N LYS A 109 -4.22 -13.35 -8.69
CA LYS A 109 -3.65 -12.85 -9.97
C LYS A 109 -2.20 -12.35 -9.86
N GLY A 110 -1.26 -13.22 -9.50
CA GLY A 110 0.18 -12.94 -9.52
C GLY A 110 0.70 -12.10 -8.34
N PRO A 111 2.04 -11.94 -8.23
CA PRO A 111 2.67 -11.22 -7.14
C PRO A 111 2.30 -9.74 -7.20
N LYS A 112 1.97 -9.17 -6.03
CA LYS A 112 1.59 -7.76 -5.88
C LYS A 112 2.31 -7.13 -4.71
N ILE A 113 2.29 -5.81 -4.73
CA ILE A 113 2.68 -4.98 -3.60
C ILE A 113 1.49 -4.16 -3.13
N GLY A 114 1.44 -3.92 -1.84
CA GLY A 114 0.78 -2.75 -1.26
C GLY A 114 1.77 -1.67 -0.90
N PRO A 115 1.36 -0.71 -0.07
CA PRO A 115 2.28 0.30 0.43
C PRO A 115 3.36 -0.30 1.33
N GLU A 116 3.22 -1.54 1.83
CA GLU A 116 4.21 -2.16 2.73
C GLU A 116 5.60 -2.25 2.11
N PHE A 117 5.70 -2.50 0.80
CA PHE A 117 6.98 -2.78 0.17
C PHE A 117 7.86 -1.53 0.19
N THR A 118 7.37 -0.42 -0.36
CA THR A 118 8.11 0.83 -0.33
C THR A 118 8.13 1.47 1.04
N PHE A 119 7.12 1.27 1.89
CA PHE A 119 7.20 1.66 3.29
C PHE A 119 8.44 1.04 3.96
N GLY A 120 8.61 -0.28 3.86
CA GLY A 120 9.77 -0.95 4.45
C GLY A 120 11.10 -0.52 3.83
N ILE A 121 11.17 -0.39 2.51
CA ILE A 121 12.38 0.09 1.80
C ILE A 121 12.83 1.45 2.35
N TYR A 122 11.92 2.40 2.49
CA TYR A 122 12.29 3.75 2.95
C TYR A 122 12.44 3.83 4.46
N MET A 123 11.69 3.04 5.25
CA MET A 123 11.92 2.98 6.70
C MET A 123 13.29 2.41 7.04
N GLN A 124 13.78 1.39 6.31
CA GLN A 124 15.16 0.91 6.52
C GLN A 124 16.24 1.89 6.02
N GLN A 125 15.88 2.96 5.29
CA GLN A 125 16.82 4.04 4.95
C GLN A 125 16.80 5.14 6.01
N HIS A 126 15.63 5.39 6.59
CA HIS A 126 15.46 6.36 7.68
C HIS A 126 16.04 5.85 9.01
N LEU A 127 16.06 4.53 9.21
CA LEU A 127 16.44 3.87 10.45
C LEU A 127 17.67 2.98 10.28
N ASN A 128 18.44 2.85 11.35
CA ASN A 128 19.55 1.90 11.43
C ASN A 128 19.22 0.64 12.26
N GLU A 129 18.01 0.59 12.82
CA GLU A 129 17.43 -0.48 13.62
C GLU A 129 16.91 -1.64 12.74
N PRO A 130 16.78 -2.86 13.30
CA PRO A 130 15.98 -3.91 12.67
C PRO A 130 14.49 -3.53 12.68
N ILE A 131 13.75 -3.96 11.66
CA ILE A 131 12.34 -3.58 11.46
C ILE A 131 11.45 -4.81 11.30
N LEU A 132 10.30 -4.79 11.97
CA LEU A 132 9.21 -5.74 11.77
C LEU A 132 7.93 -5.00 11.38
N ILE A 133 7.33 -5.39 10.26
CA ILE A 133 6.01 -4.93 9.83
C ILE A 133 4.98 -5.99 10.23
N ILE A 134 3.92 -5.57 10.92
CA ILE A 134 2.73 -6.40 11.16
C ILE A 134 1.61 -5.82 10.30
N LYS A 135 1.26 -6.51 9.20
CA LYS A 135 0.22 -6.08 8.26
C LYS A 135 -1.10 -6.81 8.52
N THR A 136 -2.15 -6.04 8.79
CA THR A 136 -3.51 -6.55 9.06
C THR A 136 -4.51 -5.88 8.11
N ALA A 137 -4.75 -6.49 6.96
CA ALA A 137 -5.53 -5.85 5.90
C ALA A 137 -6.53 -6.79 5.23
N TRP A 138 -7.79 -6.35 5.14
CA TRP A 138 -8.87 -7.16 4.55
C TRP A 138 -9.74 -6.34 3.60
N GLY A 139 -9.90 -6.83 2.38
CA GLY A 139 -10.78 -6.21 1.38
C GLY A 139 -12.23 -6.10 1.86
N GLY A 140 -12.89 -4.99 1.48
CA GLY A 140 -14.31 -4.81 1.72
C GLY A 140 -14.72 -4.54 3.17
N LYS A 141 -13.78 -4.11 4.03
CA LYS A 141 -14.04 -3.82 5.45
C LYS A 141 -14.15 -2.33 5.73
N SER A 142 -15.11 -2.01 6.59
CA SER A 142 -15.48 -0.66 7.01
C SER A 142 -14.91 -0.29 8.37
N LEU A 143 -14.73 1.00 8.61
CA LEU A 143 -14.48 1.52 9.95
C LEU A 143 -15.77 1.54 10.78
N HIS A 144 -16.91 1.93 10.17
CA HIS A 144 -18.17 2.03 10.90
C HIS A 144 -18.63 0.71 11.55
N THR A 145 -18.25 -0.45 11.00
CA THR A 145 -18.62 -1.79 11.54
C THR A 145 -17.42 -2.67 11.81
N ASP A 146 -16.64 -3.03 10.79
CA ASP A 146 -15.71 -4.15 10.86
C ASP A 146 -14.54 -3.86 11.80
N PHE A 147 -13.94 -2.68 11.62
CA PHE A 147 -12.87 -2.15 12.46
C PHE A 147 -13.38 -1.23 13.58
N ARG A 148 -14.68 -1.26 13.87
CA ARG A 148 -15.27 -0.38 14.89
C ARG A 148 -14.57 -0.62 16.23
N PRO A 149 -13.90 0.39 16.80
CA PRO A 149 -13.14 0.24 18.03
C PRO A 149 -14.08 0.13 19.25
N PRO A 150 -13.69 -0.60 20.32
CA PRO A 150 -14.58 -0.93 21.43
C PRO A 150 -15.15 0.29 22.18
N GLY A 151 -14.37 1.36 22.33
CA GLY A 151 -14.76 2.62 22.95
C GLY A 151 -15.83 3.39 22.18
N ALA A 152 -16.07 3.06 20.90
CA ALA A 152 -17.20 3.60 20.15
C ALA A 152 -18.52 2.87 20.44
N GLY A 153 -18.51 1.81 21.25
CA GLY A 153 -19.67 0.97 21.52
C GLY A 153 -20.15 0.17 20.29
N PRO A 154 -21.28 -0.55 20.38
CA PRO A 154 -21.81 -1.32 19.26
C PRO A 154 -22.27 -0.41 18.11
N TYR A 155 -22.30 -0.92 16.88
CA TYR A 155 -22.95 -0.22 15.78
C TYR A 155 -24.46 -0.13 16.05
N THR A 156 -25.04 1.05 15.83
CA THR A 156 -26.48 1.29 15.96
C THR A 156 -27.04 1.73 14.62
N PHE A 157 -28.11 1.08 14.17
CA PHE A 157 -28.82 1.48 12.95
C PHE A 157 -29.56 2.81 13.16
N THR A 158 -29.57 3.65 12.13
CA THR A 158 -30.43 4.84 12.11
C THR A 158 -31.89 4.47 11.86
N GLU A 159 -32.82 5.33 12.26
CA GLU A 159 -34.25 5.14 11.99
C GLU A 159 -34.51 4.98 10.48
N SER A 160 -33.87 5.80 9.65
CA SER A 160 -33.96 5.72 8.19
C SER A 160 -33.48 4.37 7.62
N GLN A 161 -32.43 3.79 8.19
CA GLN A 161 -31.97 2.45 7.80
C GLN A 161 -33.02 1.39 8.16
N LEU A 162 -33.57 1.44 9.38
CA LEU A 162 -34.60 0.50 9.83
C LEU A 162 -35.87 0.60 8.96
N GLU A 163 -36.35 1.80 8.65
CA GLU A 163 -37.48 2.01 7.75
C GLU A 163 -37.21 1.45 6.35
N THR A 164 -36.01 1.64 5.83
CA THR A 164 -35.62 1.11 4.51
C THR A 164 -35.62 -0.42 4.51
N PHE A 165 -35.11 -1.04 5.56
CA PHE A 165 -35.12 -2.51 5.69
C PHE A 165 -36.53 -3.06 5.85
N GLN A 166 -37.40 -2.37 6.59
CA GLN A 166 -38.82 -2.71 6.68
C GLN A 166 -39.51 -2.65 5.32
N LYS A 167 -39.29 -1.58 4.54
CA LYS A 167 -39.83 -1.45 3.17
C LYS A 167 -39.31 -2.54 2.22
N GLN A 168 -38.13 -3.09 2.50
CA GLN A 168 -37.53 -4.20 1.76
C GLN A 168 -37.98 -5.58 2.28
N ASN A 169 -38.90 -5.65 3.25
CA ASN A 169 -39.34 -6.88 3.92
C ASN A 169 -38.19 -7.70 4.51
N LYS A 170 -37.14 -7.03 5.03
CA LYS A 170 -36.03 -7.69 5.70
C LYS A 170 -36.35 -7.96 7.16
N ASP A 171 -35.83 -9.08 7.67
CA ASP A 171 -35.89 -9.41 9.09
C ASP A 171 -34.96 -8.48 9.90
N LEU A 172 -35.55 -7.58 10.69
CA LEU A 172 -34.79 -6.60 11.46
C LEU A 172 -34.03 -7.22 12.63
N ASP A 173 -34.55 -8.28 13.24
CA ASP A 173 -33.93 -8.91 14.41
C ASP A 173 -32.72 -9.73 13.96
N GLN A 174 -32.84 -10.40 12.80
CA GLN A 174 -31.70 -11.02 12.14
C GLN A 174 -30.62 -9.98 11.79
N LEU A 175 -30.99 -8.87 11.11
CA LEU A 175 -30.03 -7.83 10.73
C LEU A 175 -29.31 -7.20 11.93
N LYS A 176 -30.03 -6.96 13.03
CA LYS A 176 -29.43 -6.46 14.29
C LYS A 176 -28.45 -7.47 14.87
N THR A 177 -28.81 -8.75 14.87
CA THR A 177 -27.94 -9.82 15.37
C THR A 177 -26.66 -9.94 14.54
N GLU A 178 -26.78 -10.01 13.22
CA GLU A 178 -25.64 -10.09 12.30
C GLU A 178 -24.74 -8.85 12.43
N LYS A 179 -25.34 -7.66 12.53
CA LYS A 179 -24.59 -6.41 12.69
C LYS A 179 -23.84 -6.35 14.01
N ALA A 180 -24.45 -6.81 15.11
CA ALA A 180 -23.81 -6.89 16.40
C ALA A 180 -22.61 -7.85 16.37
N GLN A 181 -22.73 -9.00 15.72
CA GLN A 181 -21.63 -9.96 15.56
C GLN A 181 -20.48 -9.41 14.72
N ALA A 182 -20.80 -8.74 13.60
CA ALA A 182 -19.81 -8.13 12.72
C ALA A 182 -19.06 -6.95 13.36
N THR A 183 -19.69 -6.28 14.33
CA THR A 183 -19.14 -5.07 14.95
C THR A 183 -17.81 -5.36 15.66
N GLY A 184 -16.75 -4.66 15.22
CA GLY A 184 -15.41 -4.75 15.76
C GLY A 184 -14.72 -6.09 15.54
N HIS A 185 -15.27 -6.98 14.69
CA HIS A 185 -14.69 -8.30 14.46
C HIS A 185 -13.27 -8.20 13.91
N TYR A 186 -13.05 -7.33 12.92
CA TYR A 186 -11.73 -7.13 12.32
C TYR A 186 -10.81 -6.28 13.18
N TYR A 187 -11.34 -5.41 14.05
CA TYR A 187 -10.55 -4.78 15.12
C TYR A 187 -9.95 -5.85 16.04
N ARG A 188 -10.78 -6.80 16.51
CA ARG A 188 -10.31 -7.90 17.37
C ARG A 188 -9.29 -8.78 16.66
N MET A 189 -9.56 -9.20 15.42
CA MET A 189 -8.60 -9.99 14.62
C MET A 189 -7.26 -9.25 14.41
N MET A 190 -7.29 -7.94 14.17
CA MET A 190 -6.08 -7.12 14.07
C MET A 190 -5.28 -7.17 15.37
N MET A 191 -5.92 -6.90 16.51
CA MET A 191 -5.26 -6.90 17.82
C MET A 191 -4.74 -8.29 18.20
N ASP A 192 -5.48 -9.35 17.91
CA ASP A 192 -5.08 -10.73 18.16
C ASP A 192 -3.85 -11.12 17.33
N HIS A 193 -3.80 -10.72 16.05
CA HIS A 193 -2.63 -10.97 15.21
C HIS A 193 -1.40 -10.17 15.67
N ILE A 194 -1.58 -8.90 16.04
CA ILE A 194 -0.49 -8.08 16.60
C ILE A 194 0.10 -8.76 17.83
N ARG A 195 -0.73 -9.13 18.80
CA ARG A 195 -0.29 -9.82 20.03
C ARG A 195 0.40 -11.14 19.71
N SER A 196 -0.19 -11.96 18.85
CA SER A 196 0.40 -13.24 18.44
C SER A 196 1.80 -13.10 17.83
N VAL A 197 2.06 -12.07 17.04
CA VAL A 197 3.39 -11.84 16.46
C VAL A 197 4.36 -11.29 17.50
N LEU A 198 3.92 -10.40 18.38
CA LEU A 198 4.76 -9.84 19.45
C LEU A 198 5.14 -10.89 20.50
N ASP A 199 4.25 -11.85 20.77
CA ASP A 199 4.48 -12.95 21.72
C ASP A 199 5.48 -14.00 21.17
N ASP A 200 5.64 -14.10 19.85
CA ASP A 200 6.53 -15.05 19.17
C ASP A 200 7.21 -14.44 17.94
N ILE A 201 7.98 -13.36 18.16
CA ILE A 201 8.77 -12.68 17.10
C ILE A 201 9.68 -13.66 16.34
N PRO A 202 10.38 -14.64 16.97
CA PRO A 202 11.24 -15.59 16.27
C PRO A 202 10.53 -16.42 15.19
N SER A 203 9.21 -16.63 15.29
CA SER A 203 8.44 -17.31 14.23
C SER A 203 8.38 -16.50 12.92
N VAL A 204 8.55 -15.18 13.00
CA VAL A 204 8.52 -14.26 11.86
C VAL A 204 9.92 -13.78 11.49
N TYR A 205 10.74 -13.44 12.48
CA TYR A 205 12.12 -12.95 12.31
C TYR A 205 13.09 -13.87 13.07
N PRO A 206 13.47 -15.04 12.51
CA PRO A 206 14.20 -16.08 13.24
C PRO A 206 15.59 -15.67 13.70
N ASP A 207 16.25 -14.79 12.96
CA ASP A 207 17.60 -14.32 13.25
C ASP A 207 17.63 -13.18 14.29
N TYR A 208 16.47 -12.71 14.77
CA TYR A 208 16.40 -11.63 15.76
C TYR A 208 16.62 -12.15 17.18
N ASP A 209 17.50 -11.50 17.93
CA ASP A 209 17.67 -11.76 19.35
C ASP A 209 16.53 -11.10 20.16
N SER A 210 15.53 -11.89 20.55
CA SER A 210 14.40 -11.42 21.37
C SER A 210 14.83 -10.78 22.70
N ALA A 211 16.04 -11.07 23.22
CA ALA A 211 16.55 -10.40 24.42
C ALA A 211 16.82 -8.90 24.22
N SER A 212 16.95 -8.46 22.96
CA SER A 212 17.10 -7.04 22.59
C SER A 212 15.78 -6.25 22.68
N GLY A 213 14.65 -6.91 22.98
CA GLY A 213 13.33 -6.26 23.16
C GLY A 213 12.71 -5.77 21.86
N TYR A 214 11.63 -4.99 21.92
CA TYR A 214 11.06 -4.31 20.75
C TYR A 214 10.40 -3.00 21.16
N GLU A 215 10.16 -2.14 20.18
CA GLU A 215 9.43 -0.89 20.32
C GLU A 215 8.32 -0.79 19.28
N LEU A 216 7.07 -0.67 19.74
CA LEU A 216 5.94 -0.30 18.88
C LEU A 216 6.13 1.14 18.41
N SER A 217 6.60 1.28 17.17
CA SER A 217 7.17 2.51 16.64
C SER A 217 6.18 3.32 15.80
N GLY A 218 5.11 2.68 15.31
CA GLY A 218 4.06 3.42 14.64
C GLY A 218 2.97 2.56 14.03
N PHE A 219 1.89 3.23 13.63
CA PHE A 219 0.73 2.64 13.01
C PHE A 219 0.37 3.41 11.74
N VAL A 220 0.15 2.70 10.65
CA VAL A 220 -0.32 3.26 9.38
C VAL A 220 -1.74 2.75 9.12
N TRP A 221 -2.70 3.66 9.02
CA TRP A 221 -4.09 3.36 8.67
C TRP A 221 -4.36 3.71 7.22
N PHE A 222 -4.72 2.72 6.39
CA PHE A 222 -5.11 2.95 5.01
C PHE A 222 -6.41 2.22 4.64
N GLN A 223 -7.51 2.89 4.97
CA GLN A 223 -8.87 2.42 4.75
C GLN A 223 -9.78 3.59 4.39
N GLY A 224 -10.96 3.31 3.82
CA GLY A 224 -12.02 4.31 3.78
C GLY A 224 -13.04 4.13 2.65
N TRP A 225 -12.68 3.42 1.58
CA TRP A 225 -13.56 3.29 0.40
C TRP A 225 -14.94 2.74 0.75
N ASN A 226 -15.00 1.73 1.64
CA ASN A 226 -16.26 1.11 2.02
C ASN A 226 -17.17 2.04 2.83
N ASP A 227 -16.61 2.87 3.70
CA ASP A 227 -17.36 3.91 4.40
C ASP A 227 -17.79 5.01 3.44
N MET A 228 -16.91 5.44 2.51
CA MET A 228 -17.24 6.45 1.51
C MET A 228 -18.46 6.03 0.67
N VAL A 229 -18.52 4.79 0.20
CA VAL A 229 -19.62 4.33 -0.68
C VAL A 229 -20.90 3.97 0.05
N ASP A 230 -20.91 3.87 1.38
CA ASP A 230 -22.10 3.51 2.17
C ASP A 230 -23.07 4.70 2.33
N ARG A 231 -24.13 4.72 1.51
CA ARG A 231 -25.20 5.73 1.57
C ARG A 231 -26.12 5.56 2.78
N GLY A 232 -26.18 4.36 3.36
CA GLY A 232 -27.07 4.08 4.48
C GLY A 232 -26.50 4.65 5.79
N VAL A 233 -25.20 4.52 5.97
CA VAL A 233 -24.48 5.08 7.13
C VAL A 233 -24.26 6.59 6.95
N TYR A 234 -23.91 7.02 5.73
CA TYR A 234 -23.62 8.43 5.41
C TYR A 234 -24.61 8.97 4.37
N PRO A 235 -25.87 9.25 4.76
CA PRO A 235 -26.91 9.68 3.82
C PRO A 235 -26.68 11.07 3.23
N ASN A 236 -26.00 11.96 3.95
CA ASN A 236 -25.73 13.35 3.56
C ASN A 236 -24.28 13.57 3.09
N ARG A 237 -23.62 12.51 2.64
CA ARG A 237 -22.18 12.46 2.32
C ARG A 237 -21.68 13.49 1.30
N ASP A 238 -22.55 13.98 0.43
CA ASP A 238 -22.24 15.01 -0.56
C ASP A 238 -22.27 16.43 0.01
N GLN A 239 -22.75 16.59 1.25
CA GLN A 239 -22.82 17.85 1.98
C GLN A 239 -21.66 18.00 2.98
N PRO A 240 -21.22 19.24 3.29
CA PRO A 240 -20.24 19.48 4.35
C PRO A 240 -20.66 18.83 5.67
N GLY A 241 -19.72 18.18 6.35
CA GLY A 241 -19.98 17.42 7.58
C GLY A 241 -20.65 16.06 7.37
N GLY A 242 -20.95 15.67 6.13
CA GLY A 242 -21.62 14.40 5.80
C GLY A 242 -20.87 13.14 6.22
N TYR A 243 -19.60 13.27 6.63
CA TYR A 243 -18.74 12.20 7.12
C TYR A 243 -18.15 12.46 8.51
N ASP A 244 -18.67 13.42 9.28
CA ASP A 244 -18.14 13.73 10.63
C ASP A 244 -18.10 12.48 11.53
N ALA A 245 -19.12 11.62 11.42
CA ALA A 245 -19.17 10.34 12.13
C ALA A 245 -18.00 9.39 11.77
N TYR A 246 -17.45 9.48 10.55
CA TYR A 246 -16.22 8.74 10.19
C TYR A 246 -15.00 9.34 10.90
N GLY A 247 -14.85 10.67 10.87
CA GLY A 247 -13.71 11.36 11.50
C GLY A 247 -13.65 11.12 13.00
N GLU A 248 -14.78 11.24 13.69
CA GLU A 248 -14.88 10.96 15.13
C GLU A 248 -14.57 9.49 15.47
N LEU A 249 -15.05 8.57 14.63
CA LEU A 249 -14.79 7.15 14.82
C LEU A 249 -13.33 6.80 14.57
N LEU A 250 -12.67 7.46 13.62
CA LEU A 250 -11.24 7.30 13.38
C LEU A 250 -10.41 7.86 14.53
N ALA A 251 -10.80 9.00 15.11
CA ALA A 251 -10.19 9.51 16.33
C ALA A 251 -10.34 8.49 17.49
N GLN A 252 -11.52 7.88 17.65
CA GLN A 252 -11.71 6.83 18.65
C GLN A 252 -10.86 5.58 18.39
N LEU A 253 -10.66 5.19 17.12
CA LEU A 253 -9.78 4.08 16.75
C LEU A 253 -8.35 4.33 17.24
N ILE A 254 -7.84 5.54 17.01
CA ILE A 254 -6.49 5.93 17.46
C ILE A 254 -6.38 5.82 18.98
N ARG A 255 -7.38 6.32 19.73
CA ARG A 255 -7.40 6.25 21.20
C ARG A 255 -7.39 4.80 21.70
N ASP A 256 -8.22 3.94 21.12
CA ASP A 256 -8.35 2.55 21.55
C ASP A 256 -7.14 1.70 21.17
N VAL A 257 -6.56 1.89 19.98
CA VAL A 257 -5.31 1.21 19.59
C VAL A 257 -4.18 1.59 20.55
N ARG A 258 -4.02 2.88 20.88
CA ARG A 258 -3.01 3.35 21.84
C ARG A 258 -3.22 2.75 23.23
N LYS A 259 -4.47 2.66 23.68
CA LYS A 259 -4.84 2.05 24.96
C LYS A 259 -4.56 0.55 24.97
N ASP A 260 -5.01 -0.18 23.95
CA ASP A 260 -4.94 -1.64 23.91
C ASP A 260 -3.53 -2.17 23.65
N LEU A 261 -2.64 -1.34 23.10
CA LEU A 261 -1.21 -1.61 22.94
C LEU A 261 -0.35 -1.00 24.07
N ASP A 262 -0.95 -0.24 24.99
CA ASP A 262 -0.25 0.49 26.06
C ASP A 262 0.85 1.44 25.57
N VAL A 263 0.59 2.15 24.46
CA VAL A 263 1.50 3.15 23.89
C VAL A 263 0.74 4.48 23.68
N PRO A 264 0.59 5.31 24.73
CA PRO A 264 -0.28 6.50 24.71
C PRO A 264 0.07 7.55 23.63
N ARG A 265 1.30 7.55 23.12
CA ARG A 265 1.77 8.46 22.07
C ARG A 265 2.20 7.73 20.78
N LEU A 266 1.70 6.51 20.54
CA LEU A 266 2.04 5.75 19.33
C LEU A 266 1.85 6.64 18.08
N PRO A 267 2.92 6.86 17.28
CA PRO A 267 2.83 7.57 16.02
C PRO A 267 1.79 6.96 15.10
N PHE A 268 0.94 7.80 14.50
CA PHE A 268 -0.12 7.37 13.60
C PHE A 268 -0.03 8.11 12.27
N VAL A 269 -0.01 7.39 11.17
CA VAL A 269 -0.09 7.94 9.81
C VAL A 269 -1.42 7.53 9.19
N ILE A 270 -2.20 8.51 8.77
CA ILE A 270 -3.49 8.29 8.10
C ILE A 270 -3.30 8.50 6.60
N GLY A 271 -3.49 7.44 5.81
CA GLY A 271 -3.57 7.55 4.36
C GLY A 271 -4.93 8.07 3.93
N VAL A 272 -5.01 9.38 3.65
CA VAL A 272 -6.22 10.04 3.15
C VAL A 272 -6.49 9.56 1.72
N MET A 273 -7.72 9.11 1.44
CA MET A 273 -8.09 8.44 0.19
C MET A 273 -7.86 9.32 -1.04
N GLY A 274 -7.01 8.85 -1.94
CA GLY A 274 -6.57 9.59 -3.12
C GLY A 274 -7.21 9.19 -4.44
N VAL A 275 -8.15 8.24 -4.44
CA VAL A 275 -8.78 7.73 -5.67
C VAL A 275 -9.38 8.88 -6.50
N GLY A 276 -9.04 8.90 -7.79
CA GLY A 276 -9.42 9.96 -8.73
C GLY A 276 -8.52 11.20 -8.70
N GLY A 277 -7.60 11.31 -7.75
CA GLY A 277 -6.69 12.45 -7.62
C GLY A 277 -7.34 13.71 -7.04
N PRO A 278 -6.68 14.87 -7.12
CA PRO A 278 -7.15 16.12 -6.55
C PRO A 278 -8.49 16.57 -7.17
N THR A 279 -9.45 16.96 -6.32
CA THR A 279 -10.84 17.26 -6.76
C THR A 279 -10.96 18.55 -7.58
N ASP A 280 -9.95 19.43 -7.50
CA ASP A 280 -9.79 20.62 -8.33
C ASP A 280 -9.38 20.28 -9.78
N GLN A 281 -8.85 19.08 -10.02
CA GLN A 281 -8.46 18.58 -11.35
C GLN A 281 -9.53 17.70 -12.00
N TYR A 282 -10.73 17.59 -11.41
CA TYR A 282 -11.78 16.70 -11.91
C TYR A 282 -12.33 17.15 -13.26
N GLY A 283 -12.42 16.20 -14.19
CA GLY A 283 -13.10 16.40 -15.47
C GLY A 283 -14.63 16.47 -15.33
N PRO A 284 -15.35 16.76 -16.43
CA PRO A 284 -16.82 16.88 -16.43
C PRO A 284 -17.54 15.69 -15.80
N ASP A 285 -17.13 14.46 -16.14
CA ASP A 285 -17.76 13.21 -15.67
C ASP A 285 -17.52 12.93 -14.18
N GLN A 286 -16.50 13.56 -13.60
CA GLN A 286 -16.11 13.37 -12.20
C GLN A 286 -16.76 14.38 -11.26
N GLN A 287 -17.36 15.46 -11.78
CA GLN A 287 -17.93 16.54 -10.96
C GLN A 287 -19.00 16.04 -9.97
N ARG A 288 -19.76 15.01 -10.35
CA ARG A 288 -20.76 14.38 -9.46
C ARG A 288 -20.18 13.73 -8.19
N TYR A 289 -18.87 13.46 -8.17
CA TYR A 289 -18.17 12.84 -7.04
C TYR A 289 -17.41 13.86 -6.19
N LYS A 290 -17.26 15.10 -6.67
CA LYS A 290 -16.41 16.13 -6.05
C LYS A 290 -16.74 16.35 -4.57
N GLY A 291 -18.01 16.59 -4.25
CA GLY A 291 -18.47 16.78 -2.87
C GLY A 291 -18.19 15.56 -2.00
N VAL A 292 -18.61 14.38 -2.46
CA VAL A 292 -18.42 13.11 -1.74
C VAL A 292 -16.93 12.85 -1.44
N HIS A 293 -16.05 12.98 -2.45
CA HIS A 293 -14.63 12.71 -2.26
C HIS A 293 -13.97 13.75 -1.35
N GLN A 294 -14.27 15.05 -1.52
CA GLN A 294 -13.66 16.07 -0.68
C GLN A 294 -14.12 15.97 0.78
N ASN A 295 -15.43 15.87 1.01
CA ASN A 295 -15.98 15.74 2.36
C ASN A 295 -15.44 14.50 3.08
N PHE A 296 -15.23 13.39 2.35
CA PHE A 296 -14.65 12.18 2.93
C PHE A 296 -13.17 12.38 3.29
N ARG A 297 -12.38 13.00 2.41
CA ARG A 297 -10.96 13.30 2.68
C ARG A 297 -10.80 14.22 3.89
N ASP A 298 -11.65 15.23 4.01
CA ASP A 298 -11.66 16.15 5.14
C ASP A 298 -11.94 15.39 6.45
N ALA A 299 -12.94 14.49 6.46
CA ALA A 299 -13.24 13.64 7.61
C ALA A 299 -12.10 12.64 7.94
N MET A 300 -11.39 12.11 6.94
CA MET A 300 -10.21 11.27 7.18
C MET A 300 -9.06 12.07 7.79
N ALA A 301 -8.89 13.34 7.39
CA ALA A 301 -7.83 14.21 7.89
C ALA A 301 -8.14 14.81 9.27
N PHE A 302 -9.42 14.89 9.65
CA PHE A 302 -9.89 15.50 10.89
C PHE A 302 -9.12 15.09 12.16
N PRO A 303 -8.80 13.81 12.43
CA PRO A 303 -8.09 13.44 13.64
C PRO A 303 -6.76 14.19 13.81
N ALA A 304 -5.98 14.37 12.74
CA ALA A 304 -4.70 15.07 12.82
C ALA A 304 -4.81 16.56 13.20
N SER A 305 -6.02 17.14 13.15
CA SER A 305 -6.28 18.52 13.60
C SER A 305 -6.64 18.63 15.08
N LEU A 306 -6.84 17.51 15.78
CA LEU A 306 -7.17 17.50 17.20
C LEU A 306 -5.93 17.85 18.06
N PRO A 307 -6.04 18.78 19.04
CA PRO A 307 -4.90 19.16 19.89
C PRO A 307 -4.22 18.00 20.61
N GLU A 308 -4.99 17.00 21.04
CA GLU A 308 -4.47 15.80 21.71
C GLU A 308 -3.58 14.90 20.82
N PHE A 309 -3.63 15.10 19.50
CA PHE A 309 -2.88 14.33 18.50
C PHE A 309 -1.71 15.10 17.88
N GLU A 310 -1.50 16.35 18.28
CA GLU A 310 -0.40 17.19 17.81
C GLU A 310 0.97 16.50 18.01
N GLY A 311 1.77 16.47 16.94
CA GLY A 311 3.09 15.82 16.92
C GLY A 311 3.07 14.31 17.08
N SER A 312 1.92 13.64 16.93
CA SER A 312 1.82 12.18 17.02
C SER A 312 0.90 11.55 15.96
N VAL A 313 0.15 12.36 15.22
CA VAL A 313 -0.69 11.92 14.10
C VAL A 313 -0.40 12.79 12.89
N ALA A 314 -0.13 12.17 11.75
CA ALA A 314 0.08 12.83 10.47
C ALA A 314 -0.85 12.27 9.39
N THR A 315 -1.14 13.08 8.38
CA THR A 315 -1.90 12.67 7.21
C THR A 315 -1.00 12.60 5.99
N VAL A 316 -1.25 11.61 5.13
CA VAL A 316 -0.65 11.52 3.81
C VAL A 316 -1.78 11.61 2.79
N LEU A 317 -1.81 12.73 2.08
CA LEU A 317 -2.78 13.04 1.04
C LEU A 317 -2.46 12.25 -0.23
N THR A 318 -2.99 11.02 -0.32
CA THR A 318 -2.61 10.10 -1.40
C THR A 318 -3.13 10.53 -2.78
N GLU A 319 -4.03 11.51 -2.84
CA GLU A 319 -4.46 12.13 -4.11
C GLU A 319 -3.29 12.77 -4.86
N ASN A 320 -2.25 13.20 -4.15
CA ASN A 320 -1.07 13.82 -4.75
C ASN A 320 -0.20 12.83 -5.55
N TYR A 321 -0.43 11.53 -5.36
CA TYR A 321 0.27 10.45 -6.06
C TYR A 321 -0.54 9.88 -7.22
N TRP A 322 -1.78 10.33 -7.44
CA TRP A 322 -2.62 9.86 -8.53
C TRP A 322 -1.99 10.17 -9.89
N ASP A 323 -1.92 9.16 -10.76
CA ASP A 323 -1.36 9.33 -12.11
C ASP A 323 -2.40 9.95 -13.05
N GLN A 324 -2.40 11.28 -13.07
CA GLN A 324 -3.28 12.07 -13.94
C GLN A 324 -2.99 11.86 -15.43
N LYS A 325 -1.79 11.40 -15.80
CA LYS A 325 -1.48 11.11 -17.21
C LYS A 325 -2.18 9.83 -17.64
N VAL A 326 -2.09 8.78 -16.84
CA VAL A 326 -2.81 7.52 -17.07
C VAL A 326 -4.32 7.76 -17.06
N ALA A 327 -4.84 8.54 -16.10
CA ALA A 327 -6.27 8.87 -16.03
C ALA A 327 -6.78 9.53 -17.32
N ARG A 328 -6.08 10.54 -17.83
CA ARG A 328 -6.45 11.21 -19.09
C ARG A 328 -6.36 10.30 -20.31
N LEU A 329 -5.40 9.37 -20.35
CA LEU A 329 -5.29 8.40 -21.45
C LEU A 329 -6.45 7.41 -21.41
N ARG A 330 -6.85 6.92 -20.23
CA ARG A 330 -8.05 6.09 -20.05
C ARG A 330 -9.33 6.84 -20.42
N ASP A 331 -9.42 8.13 -20.13
CA ASP A 331 -10.57 8.95 -20.54
C ASP A 331 -10.65 9.07 -22.07
N ARG A 332 -9.53 9.32 -22.76
CA ARG A 332 -9.47 9.27 -24.23
C ARG A 332 -9.80 7.89 -24.79
N GLU A 333 -9.34 6.84 -24.13
CA GLU A 333 -9.60 5.46 -24.55
C GLU A 333 -11.12 5.17 -24.56
N LYS A 334 -11.88 5.70 -23.59
CA LYS A 334 -13.35 5.54 -23.54
C LYS A 334 -14.06 6.00 -24.82
N GLU A 335 -13.49 6.95 -25.57
CA GLU A 335 -14.07 7.44 -26.83
C GLU A 335 -14.07 6.38 -27.92
N ILE A 336 -13.06 5.50 -27.95
CA ILE A 336 -12.93 4.41 -28.94
C ILE A 336 -13.49 3.07 -28.44
N GLN A 337 -13.74 2.93 -27.14
CA GLN A 337 -14.24 1.68 -26.54
C GLN A 337 -15.56 1.15 -27.15
N PRO A 338 -16.55 1.98 -27.55
CA PRO A 338 -17.74 1.48 -28.23
C PRO A 338 -17.40 0.76 -29.54
N GLU A 339 -16.55 1.34 -30.38
CA GLU A 339 -16.14 0.76 -31.66
C GLU A 339 -15.29 -0.51 -31.47
N VAL A 340 -14.38 -0.49 -30.47
CA VAL A 340 -13.60 -1.69 -30.09
C VAL A 340 -14.54 -2.84 -29.68
N LYS A 341 -15.60 -2.57 -28.91
CA LYS A 341 -16.58 -3.59 -28.51
C LYS A 341 -17.36 -4.14 -29.69
N GLU A 342 -17.80 -3.29 -30.62
CA GLU A 342 -18.48 -3.72 -31.84
C GLU A 342 -17.58 -4.65 -32.68
N LEU A 343 -16.29 -4.33 -32.81
CA LEU A 343 -15.31 -5.18 -33.49
C LEU A 343 -15.11 -6.51 -32.77
N GLN A 344 -15.02 -6.51 -31.43
CA GLN A 344 -14.92 -7.73 -30.63
C GLN A 344 -16.16 -8.62 -30.78
N GLU A 345 -17.35 -8.04 -30.83
CA GLU A 345 -18.59 -8.78 -31.08
C GLU A 345 -18.66 -9.32 -32.52
N ALA A 346 -18.16 -8.57 -33.50
CA ALA A 346 -18.04 -9.02 -34.88
C ALA A 346 -17.08 -10.21 -35.02
N ILE A 347 -15.93 -10.18 -34.33
CA ILE A 347 -15.00 -11.32 -34.23
C ILE A 347 -15.71 -12.52 -33.59
N LYS A 348 -16.36 -12.32 -32.44
CA LYS A 348 -17.02 -13.40 -31.68
C LYS A 348 -18.17 -14.05 -32.45
N SER A 349 -18.88 -13.28 -33.27
CA SER A 349 -19.98 -13.76 -34.12
C SER A 349 -19.52 -14.33 -35.46
N GLY A 350 -18.23 -14.26 -35.78
CA GLY A 350 -17.68 -14.75 -37.05
C GLY A 350 -17.99 -13.86 -38.26
N LYS A 351 -18.49 -12.64 -38.04
CA LYS A 351 -18.73 -11.64 -39.12
C LYS A 351 -17.43 -11.19 -39.79
N ILE A 352 -16.34 -11.13 -39.02
CA ILE A 352 -14.99 -10.84 -39.49
C ILE A 352 -14.00 -11.84 -38.89
N SER A 353 -12.86 -12.07 -39.54
CA SER A 353 -11.84 -12.94 -38.98
C SER A 353 -11.18 -12.30 -37.75
N ARG A 354 -10.60 -13.13 -36.86
CA ARG A 354 -9.85 -12.63 -35.69
C ARG A 354 -8.70 -11.71 -36.10
N GLU A 355 -7.98 -12.05 -37.16
CA GLU A 355 -6.87 -11.25 -37.68
C GLU A 355 -7.35 -9.89 -38.21
N GLN A 356 -8.40 -9.88 -39.02
CA GLN A 356 -8.99 -8.64 -39.56
C GLN A 356 -9.53 -7.73 -38.45
N GLY A 357 -10.23 -8.30 -37.48
CA GLY A 357 -10.76 -7.54 -36.35
C GLY A 357 -9.65 -6.99 -35.46
N GLN A 358 -8.58 -7.76 -35.21
CA GLN A 358 -7.43 -7.27 -34.46
C GLN A 358 -6.71 -6.12 -35.19
N GLN A 359 -6.48 -6.24 -36.51
CA GLN A 359 -5.88 -5.16 -37.31
C GLN A 359 -6.72 -3.87 -37.27
N GLN A 360 -8.05 -3.97 -37.29
CA GLN A 360 -8.94 -2.81 -37.18
C GLN A 360 -8.87 -2.18 -35.79
N ILE A 361 -8.84 -2.99 -34.73
CA ILE A 361 -8.65 -2.51 -33.36
C ILE A 361 -7.28 -1.81 -33.24
N ASP A 362 -6.20 -2.43 -33.71
CA ASP A 362 -4.85 -1.85 -33.65
C ASP A 362 -4.77 -0.53 -34.41
N ALA A 363 -5.44 -0.42 -35.57
CA ALA A 363 -5.53 0.82 -36.33
C ALA A 363 -6.30 1.93 -35.59
N LEU A 364 -7.36 1.58 -34.84
CA LEU A 364 -8.07 2.54 -33.99
C LEU A 364 -7.17 3.07 -32.87
N TYR A 365 -6.42 2.19 -32.21
CA TYR A 365 -5.46 2.59 -31.17
C TYR A 365 -4.34 3.45 -31.75
N ALA A 366 -3.73 3.06 -32.88
CA ALA A 366 -2.66 3.82 -33.52
C ALA A 366 -3.11 5.20 -34.06
N LYS A 367 -4.40 5.34 -34.43
CA LYS A 367 -4.99 6.63 -34.79
C LYS A 367 -5.22 7.54 -33.57
N THR A 368 -5.46 6.93 -32.41
CA THR A 368 -5.88 7.63 -31.18
C THR A 368 -4.70 7.98 -30.28
N PHE A 369 -3.65 7.16 -30.27
CA PHE A 369 -2.52 7.26 -29.37
C PHE A 369 -1.20 7.09 -30.12
N ASN A 370 -0.16 7.81 -29.68
CA ASN A 370 1.21 7.49 -30.10
C ASN A 370 1.80 6.33 -29.29
N ASP A 371 2.91 5.76 -29.75
CA ASP A 371 3.56 4.60 -29.13
C ASP A 371 3.81 4.76 -27.62
N ARG A 372 4.27 5.95 -27.20
CA ARG A 372 4.54 6.24 -25.79
C ARG A 372 3.26 6.35 -24.97
N GLU A 373 2.19 6.86 -25.55
CA GLU A 373 0.88 6.93 -24.89
C GLU A 373 0.28 5.53 -24.74
N LEU A 374 0.42 4.67 -25.75
CA LEU A 374 -0.03 3.28 -25.69
C LEU A 374 0.69 2.50 -24.58
N GLU A 375 2.02 2.62 -24.51
CA GLU A 375 2.83 1.99 -23.46
C GLU A 375 2.35 2.41 -22.06
N ILE A 376 2.09 3.72 -21.86
CA ILE A 376 1.59 4.21 -20.57
C ILE A 376 0.20 3.65 -20.27
N LEU A 377 -0.71 3.67 -21.25
CA LEU A 377 -2.08 3.21 -21.09
C LEU A 377 -2.16 1.73 -20.74
N GLN A 378 -1.34 0.92 -21.41
CA GLN A 378 -1.37 -0.54 -21.33
C GLN A 378 -0.59 -1.08 -20.12
N ASP A 379 0.60 -0.51 -19.84
CA ASP A 379 1.55 -1.14 -18.92
C ASP A 379 1.55 -0.51 -17.51
N SER A 380 0.98 0.69 -17.34
CA SER A 380 1.06 1.39 -16.04
C SER A 380 0.06 0.90 -14.99
N THR A 381 -0.84 -0.02 -15.36
CA THR A 381 -2.00 -0.38 -14.54
C THR A 381 -2.35 -1.85 -14.64
N SER A 382 -2.80 -2.44 -13.53
CA SER A 382 -3.22 -3.84 -13.47
C SER A 382 -4.59 -4.04 -12.81
N ASN A 383 -5.28 -2.97 -12.44
CA ASN A 383 -6.55 -3.02 -11.72
C ASN A 383 -7.43 -1.78 -11.97
N PHE A 384 -8.60 -1.78 -11.33
CA PHE A 384 -9.57 -0.69 -11.36
C PHE A 384 -9.14 0.50 -10.48
N ASP A 385 -9.75 1.66 -10.73
CA ASP A 385 -9.43 2.92 -10.07
C ASP A 385 -9.56 2.87 -8.54
N PHE A 386 -10.56 2.16 -8.02
CA PHE A 386 -10.76 2.01 -6.57
C PHE A 386 -9.63 1.25 -5.86
N HIS A 387 -8.75 0.60 -6.63
CA HIS A 387 -7.52 -0.05 -6.20
C HIS A 387 -6.27 0.70 -6.67
N TYR A 388 -6.34 2.03 -6.81
CA TYR A 388 -5.26 2.87 -7.37
C TYR A 388 -4.73 2.35 -8.70
N MET A 389 -5.67 1.90 -9.55
CA MET A 389 -5.41 1.31 -10.86
C MET A 389 -4.51 0.06 -10.84
N GLY A 390 -4.22 -0.50 -9.66
CA GLY A 390 -3.16 -1.51 -9.52
C GLY A 390 -1.81 -0.99 -10.03
N SER A 391 -1.54 0.31 -9.91
CA SER A 391 -0.33 0.92 -10.43
C SER A 391 0.76 0.93 -9.36
N ALA A 392 1.90 0.28 -9.63
CA ALA A 392 3.09 0.44 -8.81
C ALA A 392 3.56 1.89 -8.80
N GLY A 393 3.38 2.63 -9.91
CA GLY A 393 3.66 4.06 -9.98
C GLY A 393 2.91 4.89 -8.94
N ILE A 394 1.72 4.47 -8.52
CA ILE A 394 0.93 5.14 -7.49
C ILE A 394 1.23 4.57 -6.10
N LEU A 395 1.14 3.24 -5.92
CA LEU A 395 1.31 2.61 -4.60
C LEU A 395 2.73 2.72 -4.05
N ALA A 396 3.76 2.74 -4.91
CA ALA A 396 5.14 2.96 -4.49
C ALA A 396 5.32 4.33 -3.82
N GLN A 397 4.74 5.38 -4.42
CA GLN A 397 4.77 6.73 -3.87
C GLN A 397 3.98 6.83 -2.56
N ILE A 398 2.85 6.13 -2.45
CA ILE A 398 2.06 6.06 -1.22
C ILE A 398 2.87 5.43 -0.08
N GLY A 399 3.50 4.27 -0.30
CA GLY A 399 4.30 3.60 0.73
C GLY A 399 5.51 4.44 1.16
N LYS A 400 6.20 5.11 0.23
CA LYS A 400 7.23 6.10 0.57
C LYS A 400 6.66 7.26 1.38
N GLY A 401 5.52 7.82 0.97
CA GLY A 401 4.86 8.91 1.69
C GLY A 401 4.51 8.54 3.12
N PHE A 402 4.08 7.30 3.36
CA PHE A 402 3.87 6.78 4.71
C PHE A 402 5.16 6.67 5.50
N ALA A 403 6.25 6.19 4.89
CA ALA A 403 7.55 6.10 5.56
C ALA A 403 8.11 7.48 5.91
N ASP A 404 8.07 8.43 4.98
CA ASP A 404 8.52 9.80 5.21
C ASP A 404 7.70 10.47 6.33
N ALA A 405 6.38 10.35 6.30
CA ALA A 405 5.52 10.91 7.35
C ALA A 405 5.79 10.24 8.71
N MET A 406 5.94 8.91 8.73
CA MET A 406 6.27 8.18 9.95
C MET A 406 7.61 8.64 10.53
N ALA A 407 8.64 8.79 9.69
CA ALA A 407 9.95 9.26 10.12
C ALA A 407 9.90 10.66 10.76
N THR A 408 8.98 11.54 10.36
CA THR A 408 8.81 12.86 11.02
C THR A 408 8.16 12.79 12.40
N LEU A 409 7.49 11.69 12.73
CA LEU A 409 6.83 11.47 14.02
C LEU A 409 7.69 10.67 15.00
N LEU A 410 8.76 10.02 14.51
CA LEU A 410 9.71 9.32 15.35
C LEU A 410 10.60 10.34 16.10
N PRO A 411 10.98 10.03 17.36
CA PRO A 411 11.74 10.93 18.23
C PRO A 411 13.19 11.18 17.81
#